data_AF-A0A2U1ME72-F1
#
_entry.id   AF-A0A2U1ME72-F1
#
_cell.length_a   1.000
_cell.length_b   1.000
_cell.length_c   1.000
_cell.angle_alpha   90.00
_cell.angle_beta   90.00
_cell.angle_gamma   90.00
#
_symmetry.space_group_name_H-M   'P 1'
#
loop_
_entity.id
_entity.type
_entity.pdbx_description
1 polymer ?
#
loop_
_entity_poly.entity_id
_entity_poly.type
_entity_poly.pdbx_seq_one_letter_code
_entity_poly.pdbx_strand_id
1 'polypeptide(L)'
;MAQPNDETTSVPICVIGSQFMEPNPLEVIVDTNSRGNIVVTDINHKIIFKVKPCNTYLHQQRLLLHADDRPIAMLQDKLMTEHKRWKVYKGDSTAKSDMIFSTKTAKVIQSKTNMRVFLENKETKKDACDFMIKGSWSKRNCTIYMGDSSLIIARIHTMQSLENARFVNDTFMLEVFANVDYAFVVALIAIVDATKSSNRIVEVLTDGDMEMEVAESQSKLAYANDTLNIKMEAADSPTNLNSKDAKRKEYKERSTGIILLSSLTIMTSQGRNLELLSYGVI
;
A
#
# COMPACT_ATOMS: atom_id res chain seq x y z
N MET A 1 36.76 40.93 -13.03
CA MET A 1 36.78 39.47 -12.71
C MET A 1 35.34 39.06 -12.49
N ALA A 2 34.74 38.35 -13.45
CA ALA A 2 33.40 37.79 -13.28
C ALA A 2 33.57 36.38 -12.72
N GLN A 3 32.95 36.10 -11.57
CA GLN A 3 32.84 34.74 -11.05
C GLN A 3 31.97 33.91 -12.01
N PRO A 4 32.31 32.65 -12.30
CA PRO A 4 31.39 31.75 -12.95
C PRO A 4 30.31 31.36 -11.93
N ASN A 5 29.06 31.73 -12.19
CA ASN A 5 27.92 31.11 -11.54
C ASN A 5 27.87 29.66 -12.00
N ASP A 6 28.28 28.75 -11.14
CA ASP A 6 28.13 27.32 -11.34
C ASP A 6 26.66 26.96 -11.00
N GLU A 7 25.74 27.38 -11.87
CA GLU A 7 24.36 26.87 -11.87
C GLU A 7 24.44 25.40 -12.29
N THR A 8 24.63 24.52 -11.31
CA THR A 8 24.47 23.09 -11.48
C THR A 8 23.01 22.85 -11.84
N THR A 9 22.72 22.81 -13.14
CA THR A 9 21.39 22.59 -13.70
C THR A 9 20.99 21.15 -13.37
N SER A 10 20.40 20.95 -12.20
CA SER A 10 19.89 19.67 -11.75
C SER A 10 18.84 19.19 -12.74
N VAL A 11 19.04 18.01 -13.32
CA VAL A 11 18.09 17.40 -14.26
C VAL A 11 16.74 17.23 -13.57
N PRO A 12 15.63 17.75 -14.11
CA PRO A 12 14.32 17.63 -13.49
C PRO A 12 13.90 16.15 -13.36
N ILE A 13 13.44 15.76 -12.18
CA ILE A 13 12.97 14.42 -11.87
C ILE A 13 11.44 14.42 -11.89
N CYS A 14 10.87 14.16 -13.06
CA CYS A 14 9.43 14.09 -13.30
C CYS A 14 8.98 12.63 -13.46
N VAL A 15 8.17 12.09 -12.54
CA VAL A 15 7.77 10.67 -12.57
C VAL A 15 6.26 10.49 -12.70
N ILE A 16 5.47 11.19 -11.88
CA ILE A 16 4.00 11.19 -11.92
C ILE A 16 3.49 12.34 -12.81
N GLY A 17 4.02 13.54 -12.66
CA GLY A 17 3.59 14.69 -13.45
C GLY A 17 4.32 16.00 -13.13
N SER A 18 4.60 16.78 -14.17
CA SER A 18 5.36 18.03 -14.06
C SER A 18 4.66 19.12 -13.27
N GLN A 19 3.33 19.03 -13.11
CA GLN A 19 2.55 19.92 -12.25
C GLN A 19 2.88 19.75 -10.76
N PHE A 20 3.60 18.69 -10.39
CA PHE A 20 4.03 18.42 -9.03
C PHE A 20 5.53 18.73 -8.84
N MET A 21 6.04 19.75 -9.51
CA MET A 21 7.44 20.16 -9.42
C MET A 21 7.55 21.63 -9.05
N GLU A 22 8.46 21.93 -8.14
CA GLU A 22 8.77 23.30 -7.71
C GLU A 22 10.23 23.63 -8.02
N PRO A 23 10.54 24.86 -8.45
CA PRO A 23 11.91 25.28 -8.77
C PRO A 23 12.81 25.38 -7.52
N ASN A 24 12.21 25.51 -6.33
CA ASN A 24 12.89 25.56 -5.06
C ASN A 24 12.57 24.31 -4.23
N PRO A 25 13.43 23.93 -3.27
CA PRO A 25 13.09 22.88 -2.32
C PRO A 25 11.76 23.18 -1.61
N LEU A 26 10.92 22.15 -1.50
CA LEU A 26 9.61 22.19 -0.88
C LEU A 26 9.66 21.42 0.43
N GLU A 27 9.23 22.04 1.51
CA GLU A 27 9.09 21.40 2.81
C GLU A 27 7.60 21.20 3.13
N VAL A 28 7.25 19.96 3.51
CA VAL A 28 5.87 19.56 3.79
C VAL A 28 5.79 18.81 5.11
N ILE A 29 4.62 18.89 5.75
CA ILE A 29 4.30 18.15 6.97
C ILE A 29 3.51 16.91 6.56
N VAL A 30 3.97 15.75 7.00
CA VAL A 30 3.32 14.47 6.75
C VAL A 30 2.76 13.95 8.06
N ASP A 31 1.45 13.77 8.11
CA ASP A 31 0.74 13.16 9.23
C ASP A 31 0.18 11.80 8.81
N THR A 32 0.61 10.75 9.50
CA THR A 32 0.18 9.37 9.26
C THR A 32 -0.76 8.92 10.37
N ASN A 33 -1.60 7.91 10.14
CA ASN A 33 -2.36 7.29 11.22
C ASN A 33 -2.36 5.78 11.13
N SER A 34 -2.72 5.12 12.23
CA SER A 34 -2.74 3.66 12.36
C SER A 34 -3.64 2.95 11.36
N ARG A 35 -4.62 3.66 10.76
CA ARG A 35 -5.52 3.13 9.73
C ARG A 35 -4.94 3.22 8.32
N GLY A 36 -3.71 3.73 8.17
CA GLY A 36 -3.03 3.86 6.88
C GLY A 36 -3.46 5.07 6.05
N ASN A 37 -4.13 6.05 6.66
CA ASN A 37 -4.35 7.34 6.02
C ASN A 37 -3.11 8.21 6.21
N ILE A 38 -2.84 9.06 5.21
CA ILE A 38 -1.80 10.08 5.28
C ILE A 38 -2.40 11.40 4.85
N VAL A 39 -2.12 12.46 5.59
CA VAL A 39 -2.41 13.84 5.19
C VAL A 39 -1.08 14.55 5.02
N VAL A 40 -0.91 15.20 3.87
CA VAL A 40 0.27 16.01 3.59
C VAL A 40 -0.16 17.46 3.48
N THR A 41 0.49 18.34 4.24
CA THR A 41 0.25 19.78 4.21
C THR A 41 1.52 20.54 3.87
N ASP A 42 1.39 21.76 3.38
CA ASP A 42 2.48 22.73 3.43
C ASP A 42 2.78 23.16 4.89
N ILE A 43 3.77 24.02 5.06
CA ILE A 43 4.16 24.59 6.35
C ILE A 43 3.07 25.49 6.98
N ASN A 44 2.08 25.93 6.21
CA ASN A 44 0.93 26.72 6.67
C ASN A 44 -0.29 25.84 6.99
N HIS A 45 -0.09 24.52 7.07
CA HIS A 45 -1.14 23.53 7.31
C HIS A 45 -2.23 23.45 6.22
N LYS A 46 -1.96 23.97 5.02
CA LYS A 46 -2.84 23.77 3.86
C LYS A 46 -2.61 22.38 3.30
N ILE A 47 -3.68 21.59 3.20
CA ILE A 47 -3.62 20.25 2.60
C ILE A 47 -3.22 20.35 1.13
N ILE A 48 -2.20 19.57 0.75
CA ILE A 48 -1.75 19.42 -0.64
C ILE A 48 -2.07 18.02 -1.18
N PHE A 49 -1.95 16.99 -0.34
CA PHE A 49 -2.31 15.61 -0.69
C PHE A 49 -3.01 14.88 0.45
N LYS A 50 -3.77 13.86 0.05
CA LYS A 50 -4.35 12.86 0.96
C LYS A 50 -4.00 11.48 0.42
N VAL A 51 -3.73 10.53 1.31
CA VAL A 51 -3.62 9.11 0.97
C VAL A 51 -4.66 8.37 1.79
N LYS A 52 -5.48 7.56 1.12
CA LYS A 52 -6.52 6.75 1.77
C LYS A 52 -6.30 5.27 1.45
N PRO A 53 -6.49 4.36 2.42
CA PRO A 53 -6.53 2.93 2.14
C PRO A 53 -7.78 2.62 1.29
N CYS A 54 -7.62 1.75 0.31
CA CYS A 54 -8.70 1.23 -0.54
C CYS A 54 -8.53 -0.28 -0.75
N ASN A 55 -8.12 -0.96 0.33
CA ASN A 55 -7.80 -2.39 0.32
C ASN A 55 -8.97 -3.22 -0.20
N THR A 56 -8.65 -4.21 -1.01
CA THR A 56 -9.56 -5.29 -1.41
C THR A 56 -9.13 -6.58 -0.73
N TYR A 57 -9.95 -7.63 -0.82
CA TYR A 57 -9.60 -8.95 -0.26
C TYR A 57 -8.27 -9.50 -0.79
N LEU A 58 -7.88 -9.12 -2.02
CA LEU A 58 -6.70 -9.65 -2.71
C LEU A 58 -5.53 -8.68 -2.74
N HIS A 59 -5.72 -7.41 -2.37
CA HIS A 59 -4.68 -6.40 -2.52
C HIS A 59 -4.71 -5.38 -1.39
N GLN A 60 -3.54 -5.16 -0.77
CA GLN A 60 -3.32 -3.94 -0.01
C GLN A 60 -3.16 -2.79 -1.01
N GLN A 61 -4.03 -1.79 -0.89
CA GLN A 61 -4.12 -0.68 -1.84
C GLN A 61 -4.23 0.65 -1.12
N ARG A 62 -3.59 1.66 -1.69
CA ARG A 62 -3.69 3.06 -1.25
C ARG A 62 -3.92 3.95 -2.47
N LEU A 63 -4.78 4.94 -2.31
CA LEU A 63 -5.05 5.94 -3.34
C LEU A 63 -4.43 7.26 -2.91
N LEU A 64 -3.47 7.75 -3.69
CA LEU A 64 -2.94 9.11 -3.57
C LEU A 64 -3.90 10.08 -4.26
N LEU A 65 -4.34 11.08 -3.53
CA LEU A 65 -5.32 12.07 -3.92
C LEU A 65 -4.72 13.47 -3.81
N HIS A 66 -5.10 14.32 -4.75
CA HIS A 66 -4.91 15.76 -4.62
C HIS A 66 -5.78 16.33 -3.48
N ALA A 67 -5.52 17.57 -3.04
CA ALA A 67 -6.26 18.23 -1.96
C ALA A 67 -7.78 18.28 -2.20
N ASP A 68 -8.20 18.37 -3.46
CA ASP A 68 -9.59 18.36 -3.96
C ASP A 68 -10.16 16.95 -4.20
N ASP A 69 -9.52 15.92 -3.65
CA ASP A 69 -9.91 14.51 -3.77
C ASP A 69 -9.87 13.94 -5.21
N ARG A 70 -9.14 14.58 -6.13
CA ARG A 70 -8.85 13.99 -7.46
C ARG A 70 -7.80 12.86 -7.35
N PRO A 71 -8.03 11.67 -7.94
CA PRO A 71 -7.04 10.60 -8.02
C PRO A 71 -5.76 11.01 -8.76
N ILE A 72 -4.61 10.81 -8.12
CA ILE A 72 -3.28 11.02 -8.70
C ILE A 72 -2.65 9.69 -9.06
N ALA A 73 -2.61 8.76 -8.11
CA ALA A 73 -1.98 7.46 -8.31
C ALA A 73 -2.56 6.37 -7.40
N MET A 74 -2.71 5.17 -7.96
CA MET A 74 -3.11 3.96 -7.27
C MET A 74 -1.86 3.15 -6.89
N LEU A 75 -1.65 2.91 -5.61
CA LEU A 75 -0.55 2.13 -5.05
C LEU A 75 -1.09 0.76 -4.67
N GLN A 76 -0.53 -0.31 -5.19
CA GLN A 76 -1.05 -1.67 -4.99
C GLN A 76 0.09 -2.66 -4.68
N ASP A 77 -0.05 -3.41 -3.58
CA ASP A 77 0.81 -4.57 -3.29
C ASP A 77 0.32 -5.83 -4.02
N LYS A 78 1.26 -6.70 -4.37
CA LYS A 78 0.98 -8.03 -4.87
C LYS A 78 0.96 -9.04 -3.71
N LEU A 79 -0.25 -9.37 -3.25
CA LEU A 79 -0.48 -10.20 -2.07
C LEU A 79 -0.06 -11.68 -2.24
N MET A 80 0.15 -12.15 -3.49
CA MET A 80 0.42 -13.56 -3.81
C MET A 80 1.87 -13.86 -4.26
N THR A 81 2.86 -13.09 -3.80
CA THR A 81 4.28 -13.43 -4.03
C THR A 81 5.10 -13.25 -2.77
N GLU A 82 6.06 -14.13 -2.54
CA GLU A 82 7.02 -14.13 -1.41
C GLU A 82 7.87 -12.83 -1.30
N HIS A 83 7.71 -11.91 -2.25
CA HIS A 83 8.39 -10.62 -2.27
C HIS A 83 7.33 -9.51 -2.31
N LYS A 84 7.13 -8.80 -1.19
CA LYS A 84 6.29 -7.59 -1.09
C LYS A 84 6.74 -6.57 -2.15
N ARG A 85 5.97 -6.41 -3.22
CA ARG A 85 6.28 -5.56 -4.37
C ARG A 85 5.09 -4.67 -4.63
N TRP A 86 5.32 -3.36 -4.49
CA TRP A 86 4.30 -2.38 -4.81
C TRP A 86 4.40 -1.98 -6.27
N LYS A 87 3.25 -1.77 -6.89
CA LYS A 87 3.09 -1.16 -8.20
C LYS A 87 2.32 0.14 -8.04
N VAL A 88 2.68 1.12 -8.85
CA VAL A 88 2.01 2.42 -8.87
C VAL A 88 1.47 2.68 -10.26
N TYR A 89 0.19 3.03 -10.34
CA TYR A 89 -0.53 3.28 -11.58
C TYR A 89 -1.08 4.70 -11.60
N LYS A 90 -1.29 5.24 -12.80
CA LYS A 90 -1.88 6.57 -13.02
C LYS A 90 -3.34 6.64 -12.56
N GLY A 91 -3.69 7.72 -11.86
CA GLY A 91 -5.06 7.96 -11.39
C GLY A 91 -5.52 6.88 -10.41
N ASP A 92 -6.71 6.33 -10.65
CA ASP A 92 -7.29 5.20 -9.93
C ASP A 92 -7.22 3.88 -10.72
N SER A 93 -6.45 3.85 -11.83
CA SER A 93 -6.29 2.67 -12.68
C SER A 93 -5.52 1.54 -11.99
N THR A 94 -5.69 0.32 -12.50
CA THR A 94 -4.84 -0.85 -12.20
C THR A 94 -4.37 -1.55 -13.49
N ALA A 95 -4.57 -0.92 -14.65
CA ALA A 95 -4.16 -1.46 -15.93
C ALA A 95 -2.65 -1.43 -16.08
N LYS A 96 -2.07 -2.47 -16.69
CA LYS A 96 -0.62 -2.56 -16.92
C LYS A 96 -0.08 -1.37 -17.75
N SER A 97 -0.87 -0.88 -18.71
CA SER A 97 -0.52 0.28 -19.54
C SER A 97 -0.38 1.58 -18.76
N ASP A 98 -1.03 1.68 -17.59
CA ASP A 98 -1.01 2.86 -16.74
C ASP A 98 0.05 2.75 -15.62
N MET A 99 0.87 1.71 -15.63
CA MET A 99 1.90 1.52 -14.61
C MET A 99 3.02 2.55 -14.78
N ILE A 100 3.31 3.27 -13.70
CA ILE A 100 4.33 4.33 -13.66
C ILE A 100 5.66 3.74 -13.18
N PHE A 101 5.62 3.04 -12.04
CA PHE A 101 6.80 2.41 -11.45
C PHE A 101 6.42 1.24 -10.53
N SER A 102 7.44 0.48 -10.14
CA SER A 102 7.32 -0.59 -9.14
C SER A 102 8.43 -0.50 -8.09
N THR A 103 8.21 -1.15 -6.95
CA THR A 103 9.20 -1.21 -5.86
C THR A 103 9.55 -2.65 -5.47
N LYS A 104 10.78 -2.82 -5.00
CA LYS A 104 11.27 -4.06 -4.41
C LYS A 104 11.97 -3.74 -3.09
N THR A 105 11.51 -4.36 -2.02
CA THR A 105 12.18 -4.26 -0.72
C THR A 105 13.34 -5.25 -0.67
N ALA A 106 14.55 -4.79 -0.32
CA ALA A 106 15.66 -5.68 -0.01
C ALA A 106 15.47 -6.28 1.40
N LYS A 107 15.83 -7.55 1.61
CA LYS A 107 15.59 -8.33 2.84
C LYS A 107 15.65 -7.47 4.11
N VAL A 108 14.56 -7.50 4.88
CA VAL A 108 14.32 -6.65 6.05
C VAL A 108 15.15 -7.16 7.22
N ILE A 109 16.26 -6.51 7.52
CA ILE A 109 16.84 -6.55 8.88
C ILE A 109 16.05 -5.53 9.70
N GLN A 110 15.53 -5.94 10.87
CA GLN A 110 14.70 -5.11 11.75
C GLN A 110 15.26 -3.68 11.87
N SER A 111 14.36 -2.68 11.85
CA SER A 111 14.60 -1.21 11.88
C SER A 111 15.10 -0.51 10.60
N LYS A 112 15.71 -1.20 9.63
CA LYS A 112 16.20 -0.55 8.39
C LYS A 112 15.14 -0.53 7.28
N THR A 113 15.09 0.58 6.56
CA THR A 113 14.33 0.75 5.31
C THR A 113 15.33 0.69 4.16
N ASN A 114 15.15 -0.29 3.27
CA ASN A 114 15.93 -0.42 2.04
C ASN A 114 14.99 -0.85 0.92
N MET A 115 14.55 0.12 0.14
CA MET A 115 13.59 -0.08 -0.94
C MET A 115 14.17 0.44 -2.25
N ARG A 116 14.10 -0.39 -3.29
CA ARG A 116 14.50 -0.04 -4.66
C ARG A 116 13.27 0.26 -5.50
N VAL A 117 13.36 1.26 -6.36
CA VAL A 117 12.30 1.72 -7.25
C VAL A 117 12.74 1.55 -8.70
N PHE A 118 11.83 1.06 -9.55
CA PHE A 118 12.07 0.78 -10.97
C PHE A 118 10.95 1.43 -11.80
N LEU A 119 11.30 2.35 -12.68
CA LEU A 119 10.38 2.99 -13.62
C LEU A 119 10.00 2.00 -14.74
N GLU A 120 8.76 2.04 -15.22
CA GLU A 120 8.30 1.08 -16.24
C GLU A 120 8.91 1.34 -17.64
N ASN A 121 9.20 2.60 -17.97
CA ASN A 121 9.54 3.01 -19.34
C ASN A 121 11.06 3.00 -19.66
N LYS A 122 11.82 2.02 -19.16
CA LYS A 122 13.25 1.89 -19.49
C LYS A 122 13.58 0.53 -20.12
N GLU A 123 14.12 0.57 -21.35
CA GLU A 123 14.67 -0.59 -22.07
C GLU A 123 16.07 -1.04 -21.56
N THR A 124 16.62 -0.41 -20.52
CA THR A 124 17.99 -0.70 -20.07
C THR A 124 18.09 -2.01 -19.28
N LYS A 125 18.95 -2.91 -19.77
CA LYS A 125 19.34 -4.16 -19.10
C LYS A 125 20.07 -3.91 -17.76
N LYS A 126 19.83 -4.86 -16.83
CA LYS A 126 20.57 -5.25 -15.60
C LYS A 126 20.33 -4.42 -14.33
N ASP A 127 19.43 -4.93 -13.48
CA ASP A 127 19.40 -4.91 -11.99
C ASP A 127 19.64 -3.61 -11.18
N ALA A 128 20.02 -2.50 -11.80
CA ALA A 128 20.16 -1.20 -11.18
C ALA A 128 18.78 -0.56 -11.01
N CYS A 129 18.50 -0.02 -9.83
CA CYS A 129 17.26 0.70 -9.56
C CYS A 129 17.35 2.16 -10.02
N ASP A 130 16.22 2.76 -10.35
CA ASP A 130 16.12 4.18 -10.72
C ASP A 130 16.12 5.11 -9.51
N PHE A 131 15.62 4.62 -8.38
CA PHE A 131 15.67 5.31 -7.10
C PHE A 131 15.84 4.30 -5.96
N MET A 132 16.33 4.80 -4.83
CA MET A 132 16.51 3.99 -3.64
C MET A 132 16.15 4.78 -2.39
N ILE A 133 15.45 4.12 -1.46
CA ILE A 133 15.12 4.66 -0.14
C ILE A 133 16.00 3.93 0.88
N LYS A 134 16.79 4.67 1.64
CA LYS A 134 17.60 4.16 2.76
C LYS A 134 17.21 4.83 4.06
N GLY A 135 17.66 4.26 5.19
CA GLY A 135 17.48 4.84 6.53
C GLY A 135 16.62 3.97 7.43
N SER A 136 15.89 4.59 8.34
CA SER A 136 15.02 3.95 9.33
C SER A 136 13.70 4.72 9.43
N TRP A 137 12.62 4.02 9.09
CA TRP A 137 11.28 4.60 9.17
C TRP A 137 10.89 4.96 10.60
N SER A 138 11.19 4.09 11.58
CA SER A 138 10.86 4.33 12.99
C SER A 138 11.63 5.49 13.61
N LYS A 139 12.85 5.79 13.11
CA LYS A 139 13.64 6.95 13.52
C LYS A 139 13.38 8.18 12.66
N ARG A 140 12.43 8.12 11.72
CA ARG A 140 12.09 9.21 10.78
C ARG A 140 13.34 9.81 10.10
N ASN A 141 14.27 8.96 9.68
CA ASN A 141 15.52 9.39 9.03
C ASN A 141 15.71 8.72 7.66
N CYS A 142 14.62 8.48 6.94
CA CYS A 142 14.69 7.96 5.58
C CYS A 142 15.15 9.04 4.61
N THR A 143 15.97 8.63 3.65
CA THR A 143 16.47 9.46 2.55
C THR A 143 16.22 8.75 1.24
N ILE A 144 15.76 9.51 0.25
CA ILE A 144 15.47 9.03 -1.11
C ILE A 144 16.58 9.53 -2.03
N TYR A 145 17.13 8.61 -2.81
CA TYR A 145 18.26 8.83 -3.71
C TYR A 145 17.85 8.53 -5.15
N MET A 146 18.46 9.24 -6.10
CA MET A 146 18.43 8.88 -7.51
C MET A 146 19.41 7.73 -7.78
N GLY A 147 18.90 6.61 -8.24
CA GLY A 147 19.65 5.38 -8.48
C GLY A 147 20.38 4.84 -7.26
N ASP A 148 21.58 4.33 -7.47
CA ASP A 148 22.57 4.02 -6.45
C ASP A 148 23.55 5.16 -6.17
N SER A 149 23.34 6.32 -6.81
CA SER A 149 24.17 7.51 -6.62
C SER A 149 23.98 8.13 -5.22
N SER A 150 24.88 9.04 -4.87
CA SER A 150 24.78 9.87 -3.66
C SER A 150 23.82 11.06 -3.83
N LEU A 151 23.16 11.22 -4.99
CA LEU A 151 22.23 12.32 -5.21
C LEU A 151 20.94 12.09 -4.43
N ILE A 152 20.75 12.88 -3.38
CA ILE A 152 19.53 12.92 -2.58
C ILE A 152 18.48 13.70 -3.35
N ILE A 153 17.23 13.24 -3.34
CA ILE A 153 16.08 13.93 -3.96
C ILE A 153 15.02 14.32 -2.94
N ALA A 154 14.98 13.63 -1.80
CA ALA A 154 14.12 13.95 -0.68
C ALA A 154 14.68 13.34 0.62
N ARG A 155 14.34 13.93 1.75
CA ARG A 155 14.72 13.44 3.08
C ARG A 155 13.65 13.71 4.11
N ILE A 156 13.53 12.80 5.07
CA ILE A 156 12.65 12.96 6.23
C ILE A 156 13.45 13.60 7.36
N HIS A 157 12.84 14.59 8.01
CA HIS A 157 13.33 15.19 9.24
C HIS A 157 12.33 15.00 10.37
N THR A 158 12.84 14.72 11.56
CA THR A 158 12.05 14.83 12.78
C THR A 158 11.75 16.29 13.07
N MET A 159 10.50 16.62 13.39
CA MET A 159 10.20 17.92 14.00
C MET A 159 10.98 18.01 15.31
N GLN A 160 11.86 19.01 15.44
CA GLN A 160 12.55 19.25 16.70
C GLN A 160 11.51 19.61 17.77
N SER A 161 11.60 18.92 18.90
CA SER A 161 10.66 19.02 20.02
C SER A 161 10.61 20.45 20.56
N LEU A 162 9.50 21.17 20.34
CA LEU A 162 9.13 22.23 21.28
C LEU A 162 8.71 21.50 22.57
N GLU A 163 9.42 21.77 23.66
CA GLU A 163 9.49 21.02 24.94
C GLU A 163 8.18 20.59 25.63
N ASN A 164 6.99 20.85 25.09
CA ASN A 164 5.72 20.49 25.75
C ASN A 164 4.66 19.85 24.83
N ALA A 165 4.99 19.53 23.58
CA ALA A 165 4.07 18.78 22.71
C ALA A 165 4.37 17.28 22.80
N ARG A 166 3.47 16.49 23.39
CA ARG A 166 3.43 15.04 23.16
C ARG A 166 3.15 14.83 21.67
N PHE A 167 4.20 14.75 20.86
CA PHE A 167 4.03 14.38 19.46
C PHE A 167 3.41 12.98 19.41
N VAL A 168 2.33 12.87 18.65
CA VAL A 168 1.89 11.59 18.12
C VAL A 168 3.06 11.08 17.25
N ASN A 169 3.50 9.84 17.45
CA ASN A 169 4.66 9.23 16.74
C ASN A 169 4.53 9.21 15.20
N ASP A 170 3.46 9.76 14.65
CA ASP A 170 2.98 9.58 13.30
C ASP A 170 3.06 10.87 12.44
N THR A 171 3.56 11.99 12.98
CA THR A 171 3.80 13.24 12.23
C THR A 171 5.30 13.55 12.06
N PHE A 172 5.72 13.99 10.87
CA PHE A 172 7.12 14.35 10.56
C PHE A 172 7.23 15.33 9.40
N MET A 173 8.42 15.91 9.19
CA MET A 173 8.70 16.80 8.06
C MET A 173 9.35 16.04 6.92
N LEU A 174 9.02 16.43 5.69
CA LEU A 174 9.57 15.89 4.46
C LEU A 174 10.08 17.06 3.62
N GLU A 175 11.39 17.06 3.38
CA GLU A 175 12.05 17.99 2.48
C GLU A 175 12.17 17.32 1.10
N VAL A 176 11.57 17.92 0.09
CA VAL A 176 11.67 17.54 -1.33
C VAL A 176 12.55 18.57 -2.02
N PHE A 177 13.57 18.14 -2.75
CA PHE A 177 14.48 19.08 -3.41
C PHE A 177 13.89 19.73 -4.66
N ALA A 178 14.51 20.85 -5.05
CA ALA A 178 14.18 21.58 -6.27
C ALA A 178 14.11 20.65 -7.50
N ASN A 179 13.12 20.90 -8.35
CA ASN A 179 12.88 20.15 -9.58
C ASN A 179 12.72 18.64 -9.37
N VAL A 180 12.14 18.24 -8.23
CA VAL A 180 11.72 16.86 -7.95
C VAL A 180 10.20 16.79 -7.87
N ASP A 181 9.62 15.76 -8.48
CA ASP A 181 8.19 15.45 -8.40
C ASP A 181 7.78 15.09 -6.95
N TYR A 182 7.12 16.01 -6.25
CA TYR A 182 6.75 15.81 -4.86
C TYR A 182 5.56 14.84 -4.69
N ALA A 183 4.74 14.60 -5.72
CA ALA A 183 3.72 13.54 -5.70
C ALA A 183 4.37 12.16 -5.74
N PHE A 184 5.42 11.98 -6.55
CA PHE A 184 6.21 10.76 -6.59
C PHE A 184 6.86 10.46 -5.24
N VAL A 185 7.47 11.47 -4.62
CA VAL A 185 8.06 11.33 -3.28
C VAL A 185 7.00 10.90 -2.26
N VAL A 186 5.83 11.55 -2.24
CA VAL A 186 4.74 11.19 -1.31
C VAL A 186 4.21 9.78 -1.56
N ALA A 187 4.14 9.33 -2.82
CA ALA A 187 3.78 7.94 -3.13
C ALA A 187 4.79 6.95 -2.52
N LEU A 188 6.10 7.23 -2.60
CA LEU A 188 7.12 6.40 -1.96
C LEU A 188 6.97 6.35 -0.44
N ILE A 189 6.71 7.49 0.19
CA ILE A 189 6.43 7.57 1.63
C ILE A 189 5.22 6.71 2.01
N ALA A 190 4.14 6.79 1.24
CA ALA A 190 2.95 5.98 1.45
C ALA A 190 3.21 4.47 1.33
N ILE A 191 4.11 4.05 0.41
CA ILE A 191 4.51 2.64 0.26
C ILE A 191 5.35 2.17 1.45
N VAL A 192 6.31 2.98 1.91
CA VAL A 192 7.14 2.65 3.09
C VAL A 192 6.25 2.53 4.33
N ASP A 193 5.34 3.48 4.53
CA ASP A 193 4.38 3.45 5.63
C ASP A 193 3.51 2.19 5.59
N ALA A 194 2.96 1.83 4.42
CA ALA A 194 2.16 0.62 4.25
C ALA A 194 2.97 -0.64 4.60
N THR A 195 4.21 -0.72 4.11
CA THR A 195 5.08 -1.87 4.34
C THR A 195 5.45 -2.04 5.82
N LYS A 196 5.66 -0.93 6.54
CA LYS A 196 6.01 -0.96 7.98
C LYS A 196 4.78 -1.13 8.87
N SER A 197 3.63 -0.63 8.46
CA SER A 197 2.35 -0.84 9.17
C SER A 197 1.87 -2.29 9.05
N SER A 198 2.04 -2.94 7.90
CA SER A 198 1.72 -4.37 7.76
C SER A 198 2.65 -5.26 8.59
N ASN A 199 3.87 -4.81 8.91
CA ASN A 199 4.74 -5.52 9.86
C ASN A 199 4.34 -5.28 11.33
N ARG A 200 3.69 -4.16 11.67
CA ARG A 200 3.14 -3.93 13.01
C ARG A 200 2.00 -4.89 13.35
N ILE A 201 1.20 -5.29 12.36
CA ILE A 201 0.16 -6.33 12.55
C ILE A 201 0.83 -7.68 12.88
N VAL A 202 1.95 -8.01 12.25
CA VAL A 202 2.71 -9.25 12.53
C VAL A 202 3.41 -9.21 13.90
N GLU A 203 3.80 -8.03 14.40
CA GLU A 203 4.42 -7.87 15.74
C GLU A 203 3.39 -7.76 16.88
N VAL A 204 2.15 -7.32 16.61
CA VAL A 204 1.09 -7.16 17.63
C VAL A 204 0.23 -8.41 17.77
N LEU A 205 0.03 -9.19 16.71
CA LEU A 205 -0.69 -10.46 16.78
C LEU A 205 0.23 -11.55 17.34
N THR A 206 0.35 -11.62 18.66
CA THR A 206 0.72 -12.88 19.33
C THR A 206 -0.38 -13.91 19.08
N ASP A 207 -0.06 -15.21 19.01
CA ASP A 207 -0.94 -16.31 18.58
C ASP A 207 -2.40 -16.24 19.09
N GLY A 208 -2.64 -15.70 20.30
CA GLY A 208 -3.98 -15.57 20.88
C GLY A 208 -4.91 -14.55 20.20
N ASP A 209 -4.40 -13.49 19.58
CA ASP A 209 -5.24 -12.48 18.91
C ASP A 209 -5.72 -12.96 17.54
N MET A 210 -4.92 -13.81 16.88
CA MET A 210 -5.30 -14.47 15.64
C MET A 210 -6.43 -15.48 15.88
N GLU A 211 -6.41 -16.21 17.01
CA GLU A 211 -7.53 -17.06 17.42
C GLU A 211 -8.80 -16.25 17.70
N MET A 212 -8.69 -15.05 18.30
CA MET A 212 -9.84 -14.20 18.59
C MET A 212 -10.46 -13.61 17.31
N GLU A 213 -9.65 -13.13 16.37
CA GLU A 213 -10.12 -12.57 15.09
C GLU A 213 -10.64 -13.67 14.14
N VAL A 214 -10.04 -14.88 14.20
CA VAL A 214 -10.57 -16.08 13.54
C VAL A 214 -11.90 -16.50 14.18
N ALA A 215 -12.02 -16.50 15.51
CA ALA A 215 -13.25 -16.83 16.21
C ALA A 215 -14.38 -15.81 15.94
N GLU A 216 -14.06 -14.51 15.88
CA GLU A 216 -15.02 -13.47 15.52
C GLU A 216 -15.47 -13.63 14.06
N SER A 217 -14.54 -13.95 13.15
CA SER A 217 -14.84 -14.22 11.74
C SER A 217 -15.68 -15.49 11.57
N GLN A 218 -15.39 -16.55 12.33
CA GLN A 218 -16.18 -17.79 12.35
C GLN A 218 -17.59 -17.56 12.93
N SER A 219 -17.71 -16.72 13.96
CA SER A 219 -19.00 -16.33 14.55
C SER A 219 -19.86 -15.53 13.56
N LYS A 220 -19.27 -14.56 12.85
CA LYS A 220 -19.96 -13.81 11.78
C LYS A 220 -20.37 -14.72 10.62
N LEU A 221 -19.55 -15.71 10.27
CA LEU A 221 -19.86 -16.73 9.26
C LEU A 221 -20.98 -17.66 9.71
N ALA A 222 -20.98 -18.11 10.97
CA ALA A 222 -22.04 -18.95 11.54
C ALA A 222 -23.39 -18.21 11.49
N TYR A 223 -23.42 -16.95 11.92
CA TYR A 223 -24.60 -16.10 11.85
C TYR A 223 -25.09 -15.88 10.41
N ALA A 224 -24.18 -15.67 9.46
CA ALA A 224 -24.52 -15.54 8.06
C ALA A 224 -25.12 -16.84 7.50
N ASN A 225 -24.56 -18.00 7.86
CA ASN A 225 -25.04 -19.33 7.45
C ASN A 225 -26.42 -19.66 8.03
N ASP A 226 -26.69 -19.30 9.28
CA ASP A 226 -28.01 -19.48 9.89
C ASP A 226 -29.06 -18.60 9.19
N THR A 227 -28.71 -17.33 8.92
CA THR A 227 -29.57 -16.40 8.17
C THR A 227 -29.87 -16.91 6.75
N LEU A 228 -28.87 -17.55 6.15
CA LEU A 228 -28.91 -18.17 4.84
C LEU A 228 -29.83 -19.42 4.86
N ASN A 229 -29.70 -20.30 5.85
CA ASN A 229 -30.58 -21.45 6.04
C ASN A 229 -32.04 -21.05 6.28
N ILE A 230 -32.30 -20.02 7.09
CA ILE A 230 -33.65 -19.48 7.31
C ILE A 230 -34.25 -18.96 5.99
N LYS A 231 -33.44 -18.31 5.14
CA LYS A 231 -33.88 -17.86 3.80
C LYS A 231 -34.15 -19.03 2.84
N MET A 232 -33.44 -20.14 2.97
CA MET A 232 -33.72 -21.36 2.21
C MET A 232 -35.05 -22.01 2.63
N GLU A 233 -35.33 -22.09 3.94
CA GLU A 233 -36.61 -22.61 4.45
C GLU A 233 -37.79 -21.72 4.05
N ALA A 234 -37.62 -20.39 4.09
CA ALA A 234 -38.64 -19.45 3.63
C ALA A 234 -38.90 -19.51 2.12
N ALA A 235 -37.90 -19.91 1.32
CA ALA A 235 -38.03 -20.10 -0.13
C ALA A 235 -38.77 -21.40 -0.50
N ASP A 236 -39.07 -22.28 0.47
CA ASP A 236 -39.83 -23.51 0.25
C ASP A 236 -41.37 -23.31 0.27
N SER A 237 -41.84 -22.08 0.50
CA SER A 237 -43.23 -21.66 0.30
C SER A 237 -43.68 -21.84 -1.19
N PRO A 238 -44.96 -22.14 -1.49
CA PRO A 238 -45.34 -22.66 -2.81
C PRO A 238 -45.42 -21.54 -3.86
N THR A 239 -44.31 -21.29 -4.57
CA THR A 239 -44.35 -20.59 -5.87
C THR A 239 -43.20 -21.02 -6.79
N ASN A 240 -43.57 -21.35 -8.03
CA ASN A 240 -42.82 -21.62 -9.28
C ASN A 240 -41.42 -22.27 -9.22
N LEU A 241 -41.37 -23.57 -9.56
CA LEU A 241 -40.22 -24.50 -9.53
C LEU A 241 -38.98 -24.05 -10.33
N ASN A 242 -39.13 -23.47 -11.52
CA ASN A 242 -37.97 -23.15 -12.38
C ASN A 242 -37.09 -22.02 -11.82
N SER A 243 -37.66 -21.12 -11.01
CA SER A 243 -36.90 -20.06 -10.33
C SER A 243 -36.20 -20.56 -9.07
N LYS A 244 -36.70 -21.66 -8.47
CA LYS A 244 -36.12 -22.28 -7.28
C LYS A 244 -34.81 -22.99 -7.62
N ASP A 245 -34.75 -23.74 -8.71
CA ASP A 245 -33.54 -24.51 -9.07
C ASP A 245 -32.36 -23.61 -9.47
N ALA A 246 -32.63 -22.51 -10.17
CA ALA A 246 -31.60 -21.52 -10.51
C ALA A 246 -31.03 -20.82 -9.26
N LYS A 247 -31.91 -20.38 -8.35
CA LYS A 247 -31.50 -19.78 -7.07
C LYS A 247 -30.78 -20.78 -6.18
N ARG A 248 -31.22 -22.04 -6.15
CA ARG A 248 -30.61 -23.12 -5.36
C ARG A 248 -29.22 -23.49 -5.90
N LYS A 249 -29.01 -23.43 -7.22
CA LYS A 249 -27.71 -23.66 -7.85
C LYS A 249 -26.73 -22.51 -7.57
N GLU A 250 -27.15 -21.26 -7.77
CA GLU A 250 -26.33 -20.07 -7.47
C GLU A 250 -25.95 -20.02 -5.97
N TYR A 251 -26.88 -20.40 -5.11
CA TYR A 251 -26.68 -20.46 -3.67
C TYR A 251 -25.72 -21.59 -3.25
N LYS A 252 -25.87 -22.78 -3.85
CA LYS A 252 -24.99 -23.92 -3.58
C LYS A 252 -23.56 -23.63 -4.05
N GLU A 253 -23.39 -22.98 -5.19
CA GLU A 253 -22.07 -22.52 -5.68
C GLU A 253 -21.45 -21.47 -4.74
N ARG A 254 -22.22 -20.50 -4.23
CA ARG A 254 -21.74 -19.55 -3.20
C ARG A 254 -21.36 -20.23 -1.89
N SER A 255 -22.16 -21.20 -1.43
CA SER A 255 -21.88 -21.95 -0.20
C SER A 255 -20.62 -22.81 -0.34
N THR A 256 -20.43 -23.51 -1.46
CA THR A 256 -19.21 -24.27 -1.75
C THR A 256 -17.98 -23.36 -1.86
N GLY A 257 -18.12 -22.17 -2.44
CA GLY A 257 -17.05 -21.16 -2.47
C GLY A 257 -16.63 -20.69 -1.08
N ILE A 258 -17.60 -20.46 -0.18
CA ILE A 258 -17.34 -20.07 1.21
C ILE A 258 -16.65 -21.20 2.00
N ILE A 259 -17.06 -22.47 1.79
CA ILE A 259 -16.47 -23.64 2.46
C ILE A 259 -15.03 -23.92 2.01
N LEU A 260 -14.73 -23.71 0.72
CA LEU A 260 -13.38 -23.86 0.19
C LEU A 260 -12.44 -22.77 0.73
N LEU A 261 -12.94 -21.54 0.88
CA LEU A 261 -12.18 -20.43 1.45
C LEU A 261 -11.87 -20.63 2.94
N SER A 262 -12.83 -21.12 3.73
CA SER A 262 -12.59 -21.41 5.15
C SER A 262 -11.62 -22.58 5.35
N SER A 263 -11.69 -23.61 4.52
CA SER A 263 -10.71 -24.71 4.53
C SER A 263 -9.30 -24.23 4.18
N LEU A 264 -9.17 -23.30 3.22
CA LEU A 264 -7.88 -22.71 2.85
C LEU A 264 -7.30 -21.85 3.98
N THR A 265 -8.12 -21.04 4.65
CA THR A 265 -7.71 -20.23 5.83
C THR A 265 -7.22 -21.11 6.99
N ILE A 266 -7.88 -22.25 7.23
CA ILE A 266 -7.49 -23.22 8.26
C ILE A 266 -6.17 -23.93 7.88
N MET A 267 -5.98 -24.27 6.61
CA MET A 267 -4.72 -24.89 6.18
C MET A 267 -3.53 -23.93 6.25
N THR A 268 -3.75 -22.63 6.01
CA THR A 268 -2.72 -21.60 6.17
C THR A 268 -2.37 -21.32 7.63
N SER A 269 -3.32 -21.45 8.56
CA SER A 269 -3.03 -21.27 9.99
C SER A 269 -2.30 -22.46 10.63
N GLN A 270 -2.40 -23.65 10.03
CA GLN A 270 -1.73 -24.87 10.53
C GLN A 270 -0.35 -25.14 9.89
N GLY A 271 0.17 -24.26 9.04
CA GLY A 271 1.54 -24.36 8.52
C GLY A 271 1.85 -25.60 7.68
N ARG A 272 0.85 -26.25 7.05
CA ARG A 272 1.07 -27.43 6.21
C ARG A 272 1.40 -27.04 4.76
N ASN A 273 2.46 -27.64 4.21
CA ASN A 273 2.94 -27.41 2.84
C ASN A 273 1.92 -27.87 1.79
N LEU A 274 1.77 -27.09 0.73
CA LEU A 274 0.92 -27.39 -0.43
C LEU A 274 1.58 -28.47 -1.30
N GLU A 275 1.24 -29.75 -1.09
CA GLU A 275 1.26 -30.72 -2.18
C GLU A 275 -0.13 -30.79 -2.81
N LEU A 276 -0.15 -30.55 -4.12
CA LEU A 276 -1.30 -30.52 -5.00
C LEU A 276 -2.08 -31.85 -4.93
N LEU A 277 -3.39 -31.78 -4.67
CA LEU A 277 -4.32 -32.74 -5.24
C LEU A 277 -4.75 -32.22 -6.61
N SER A 278 -3.98 -32.61 -7.64
CA SER A 278 -4.58 -32.87 -8.95
C SER A 278 -5.50 -34.07 -8.79
N TYR A 279 -6.81 -33.91 -8.97
CA TYR A 279 -7.84 -34.93 -9.28
C TYR A 279 -9.17 -34.23 -9.00
N GLY A 280 -10.16 -34.09 -9.87
CA GLY A 280 -10.40 -34.44 -11.25
C GLY A 280 -11.86 -34.03 -11.46
N VAL A 281 -12.13 -33.20 -12.45
CA VAL A 281 -13.50 -32.87 -12.87
C VAL A 281 -14.05 -34.09 -13.61
N ILE A 282 -15.01 -34.79 -13.01
CA ILE A 282 -16.16 -35.42 -13.68
C ILE A 282 -17.35 -35.29 -12.72
#